data_AF-A0A7V7BGW1-F1
#
_entry.id   AF-A0A7V7BGW1-F1
#
_cell.length_a   1.000
_cell.length_b   1.000
_cell.length_c   1.000
_cell.angle_alpha   90.00
_cell.angle_beta   90.00
_cell.angle_gamma   90.00
#
_symmetry.space_group_name_H-M   'P 1'
#
loop_
_entity.id
_entity.type
_entity.pdbx_description
1 polymer ?
#
loop_
_entity_poly.entity_id
_entity_poly.type
_entity_poly.pdbx_seq_one_letter_code
_entity_poly.pdbx_strand_id
1 'polypeptide(L)' 'MTEISLHILDILQNAKEAGATKILLAVWEDEAKDRLAFTVADNGRGMDPQFLARVFDPFTTTRQTRKVGLGLAM' A
#
# COMPACT_ATOMS: atom_id res chain seq x y z
N MET A 1 15.34 9.33 0.07
CA MET A 1 14.55 8.89 -1.11
C MET A 1 14.33 7.38 -1.12
N THR A 2 15.32 6.54 -0.83
CA THR A 2 15.19 5.06 -0.86
C THR A 2 14.02 4.53 -0.03
N GLU A 3 13.79 5.10 1.15
CA GLU A 3 12.69 4.70 2.04
C GLU A 3 11.31 4.81 1.38
N ILE A 4 11.04 5.90 0.64
CA ILE A 4 9.75 6.11 -0.04
C ILE A 4 9.55 5.05 -1.14
N SER A 5 10.61 4.76 -1.91
CA SER A 5 10.57 3.73 -2.95
C SER A 5 10.29 2.35 -2.38
N LEU A 6 10.83 2.03 -1.19
CA LEU A 6 10.58 0.77 -0.51
C LEU A 6 9.12 0.66 -0.02
N HIS A 7 8.56 1.74 0.54
CA HIS A 7 7.16 1.78 0.96
C HIS A 7 6.21 1.62 -0.23
N ILE A 8 6.50 2.30 -1.35
CA ILE A 8 5.74 2.13 -2.59
C ILE A 8 5.82 0.67 -3.06
N LEU A 9 7.01 0.07 -3.04
CA LEU A 9 7.19 -1.33 -3.45
C LEU A 9 6.36 -2.30 -2.61
N ASP A 10 6.29 -2.10 -1.30
CA ASP A 10 5.46 -2.92 -0.41
C ASP A 10 3.97 -2.80 -0.77
N ILE A 11 3.47 -1.59 -1.07
CA ILE A 11 2.08 -1.38 -1.50
C ILE A 11 1.82 -2.06 -2.85
N LEU A 12 2.74 -1.95 -3.81
CA LEU A 12 2.63 -2.62 -5.11
C LEU A 12 2.65 -4.15 -4.97
N GLN A 13 3.44 -4.69 -4.04
CA GLN A 13 3.45 -6.11 -3.70
C GLN A 13 2.09 -6.55 -3.14
N ASN A 14 1.48 -5.73 -2.26
CA ASN A 14 0.14 -5.99 -1.72
C ASN A 14 -0.92 -6.08 -2.83
N ALA A 15 -0.89 -5.15 -3.79
CA ALA A 15 -1.79 -5.17 -4.93
C ALA A 15 -1.62 -6.43 -5.81
N LYS A 16 -0.37 -6.82 -6.10
CA LYS A 16 -0.08 -8.05 -6.84
C LYS A 16 -0.62 -9.30 -6.14
N GLU A 17 -0.45 -9.39 -4.82
CA GLU A 17 -0.97 -10.51 -4.02
C GLU A 17 -2.51 -10.51 -3.89
N ALA A 18 -3.14 -9.34 -4.03
CA ALA A 18 -4.59 -9.21 -4.17
C ALA A 18 -5.11 -9.70 -5.53
N GLY A 19 -4.23 -10.14 -6.42
CA GLY A 19 -4.56 -10.64 -7.76
C GLY A 19 -4.74 -9.52 -8.79
N ALA A 20 -4.26 -8.31 -8.50
CA ALA A 20 -4.33 -7.21 -9.46
C ALA A 20 -3.56 -7.54 -10.74
N THR A 21 -4.20 -7.34 -11.88
CA THR A 21 -3.58 -7.45 -13.21
C THR A 21 -3.17 -6.09 -13.75
N LYS A 22 -3.71 -5.01 -13.16
CA LYS A 22 -3.39 -3.63 -13.47
C LYS A 22 -3.22 -2.85 -12.18
N ILE A 23 -2.08 -2.17 -12.07
CA ILE A 23 -1.75 -1.28 -10.96
C ILE A 23 -1.33 0.06 -11.56
N LEU A 24 -1.90 1.16 -11.05
CA LEU A 24 -1.59 2.52 -11.44
C LEU A 24 -0.90 3.21 -10.26
N LEU A 25 0.30 3.71 -10.49
CA LEU A 25 1.02 4.59 -9.58
C LEU A 25 1.06 5.99 -10.20
N ALA A 26 0.57 6.98 -9.46
CA ALA A 26 0.69 8.38 -9.81
C ALA A 26 1.41 9.12 -8.68
N VAL A 27 2.33 10.01 -9.05
CA VAL A 27 3.16 10.77 -8.12
C VAL A 27 3.03 12.24 -8.50
N TRP A 28 2.84 13.09 -7.49
CA TRP A 28 2.69 14.52 -7.63
C TRP A 28 3.60 15.23 -6.65
N GLU A 29 4.25 16.29 -7.12
CA GLU A 29 5.11 17.15 -6.33
C GLU A 29 4.55 18.58 -6.39
N ASP A 30 4.37 19.19 -5.22
CA ASP A 30 4.02 20.60 -5.05
C ASP A 30 5.21 21.27 -4.34
N GLU A 31 6.16 21.77 -5.14
CA GLU A 31 7.37 22.44 -4.65
C GLU A 31 7.02 23.67 -3.78
N ALA A 32 5.96 24.40 -4.14
CA ALA A 32 5.56 25.60 -3.42
C ALA A 32 5.06 25.31 -1.99
N LYS A 33 4.52 24.11 -1.77
CA LYS A 33 4.06 23.64 -0.46
C LYS A 33 5.00 22.63 0.20
N ASP A 34 6.14 22.32 -0.42
CA ASP A 34 7.08 21.26 -0.01
C ASP A 34 6.36 19.92 0.25
N ARG A 35 5.54 19.49 -0.71
CA ARG A 35 4.73 18.26 -0.59
C ARG A 35 4.97 17.30 -1.74
N LEU A 36 5.33 16.07 -1.40
CA LEU A 36 5.31 14.93 -2.30
C LEU A 36 4.12 14.03 -1.94
N ALA A 37 3.27 13.74 -2.91
CA ALA A 37 2.13 12.84 -2.77
C ALA A 37 2.19 11.74 -3.83
N PHE A 38 1.69 10.56 -3.50
CA PHE A 38 1.50 9.51 -4.48
C PHE A 38 0.19 8.76 -4.23
N THR A 39 -0.31 8.09 -5.26
CA THR A 39 -1.50 7.23 -5.18
C THR A 39 -1.21 5.93 -5.90
N VAL A 40 -1.50 4.81 -5.23
CA VAL A 40 -1.50 3.49 -5.82
C VAL A 40 -2.95 3.03 -5.94
N ALA A 41 -3.39 2.69 -7.14
CA ALA A 41 -4.70 2.13 -7.41
C ALA A 41 -4.56 0.77 -8.12
N ASP A 42 -5.25 -0.24 -7.63
CA ASP A 42 -5.22 -1.59 -8.20
C ASP A 42 -6.63 -2.13 -8.47
N ASN A 43 -6.71 -3.15 -9.32
CA ASN A 43 -7.95 -3.85 -9.66
C ASN A 43 -8.03 -5.25 -9.03
N GLY A 44 -7.35 -5.47 -7.90
CA GLY A 44 -7.36 -6.73 -7.17
C GLY A 44 -8.71 -6.98 -6.48
N ARG A 45 -8.76 -8.04 -5.67
CA ARG A 45 -9.97 -8.47 -4.94
C ARG A 45 -10.52 -7.46 -3.93
N GLY A 46 -9.81 -6.36 -3.67
CA GLY A 46 -10.15 -5.39 -2.64
C GLY A 46 -10.04 -5.95 -1.23
N MET A 47 -10.71 -5.29 -0.30
CA MET A 47 -10.72 -5.64 1.13
C MET A 47 -12.15 -5.61 1.66
N ASP A 48 -12.48 -6.56 2.55
CA ASP A 48 -13.75 -6.50 3.27
C ASP A 48 -13.85 -5.24 4.14
N PRO A 49 -15.04 -4.63 4.30
CA PRO A 49 -15.20 -3.39 5.07
C PRO A 49 -14.68 -3.47 6.51
N GLN A 50 -14.82 -4.64 7.15
CA GLN A 50 -14.31 -4.88 8.51
C GLN A 50 -12.77 -4.95 8.57
N PHE A 51 -12.13 -5.41 7.48
CA PHE A 51 -10.68 -5.45 7.38
C PHE A 51 -10.12 -4.08 7.01
N LEU A 52 -10.79 -3.36 6.10
CA LEU A 52 -10.42 -2.00 5.70
C LEU A 52 -10.33 -1.06 6.91
N ALA A 53 -11.26 -1.18 7.87
CA ALA A 53 -11.28 -0.37 9.09
C ALA A 53 -10.04 -0.56 9.99
N ARG A 54 -9.32 -1.69 9.83
CA ARG A 54 -8.17 -2.08 10.66
C ARG A 54 -6.88 -2.24 9.85
N VAL A 55 -6.89 -1.89 8.56
CA VAL A 55 -5.77 -2.17 7.66
C VAL A 55 -4.50 -1.37 8.02
N PHE A 56 -4.68 -0.25 8.71
CA PHE A 56 -3.61 0.59 9.26
C PHE A 56 -3.17 0.15 10.66
N ASP A 57 -3.88 -0.79 11.29
CA ASP A 57 -3.49 -1.29 12.60
C ASP A 57 -2.21 -2.14 12.45
N PRO A 58 -1.17 -1.89 13.28
CA PRO A 58 0.03 -2.70 13.28
C PRO A 58 -0.30 -4.18 13.46
N PHE A 59 0.43 -5.05 12.76
CA PHE A 59 0.28 -6.51 12.79
C PHE A 59 -1.00 -7.05 12.12
N THR A 60 -1.87 -6.20 11.60
CA THR A 60 -3.04 -6.64 10.82
C THR A 60 -2.59 -7.19 9.47
N THR A 61 -2.79 -8.49 9.28
CA THR A 61 -2.46 -9.18 8.02
C THR A 61 -3.40 -10.34 7.80
N THR A 62 -3.75 -10.60 6.54
CA THR A 62 -4.43 -11.82 6.09
C THR A 62 -3.44 -12.88 5.59
N ARG A 63 -2.13 -12.59 5.61
CA ARG A 63 -1.06 -13.49 5.14
C ARG A 63 -0.66 -14.48 6.23
N GLN A 64 -0.56 -15.76 5.86
CA GLN A 64 -0.05 -16.81 6.75
C GLN A 64 1.48 -16.97 6.68
N THR A 65 2.13 -16.40 5.67
CA THR A 65 3.57 -16.65 5.36
C THR A 65 4.55 -15.65 5.99
N ARG A 66 4.07 -14.51 6.51
CA ARG A 66 4.91 -13.47 7.16
C ARG A 66 4.29 -13.12 8.51
N LYS A 67 5.08 -13.18 9.59
CA LYS A 67 4.60 -13.03 10.99
C LYS A 67 4.13 -11.62 11.38
N VAL A 68 4.31 -10.62 10.54
CA VAL A 68 4.11 -9.21 10.92
C VAL A 68 3.49 -8.44 9.74
N GLY A 69 2.27 -7.92 9.90
CA GLY A 69 1.63 -7.00 8.97
C GLY A 69 2.10 -5.57 9.24
N LEU A 70 3.09 -5.08 8.49
CA LEU A 70 3.60 -3.71 8.61
C LEU A 70 3.46 -2.87 7.33
N GLY A 71 3.05 -3.47 6.22
CA GLY A 71 3.15 -2.83 4.90
C GLY A 71 2.29 -1.57 4.72
N LEU A 72 1.21 -1.40 5.49
CA LEU A 72 0.36 -0.20 5.49
C LEU A 72 0.36 0.54 6.85
N ALA A 73 1.07 0.01 7.85
CA ALA A 73 1.09 0.55 9.20
C ALA A 73 2.37 1.37 9.50
N MET A 74 3.31 1.43 8.56
CA MET A 74 4.47 2.33 8.61
C MET A 74 4.14 3.72 8.09
#